data_AF-A0A9Q1JBF3-F1
#
_entry.id   AF-A0A9Q1JBF3-F1
#
_cell.length_a   1.000
_cell.length_b   1.000
_cell.length_c   1.000
_cell.angle_alpha   90.00
_cell.angle_beta   90.00
_cell.angle_gamma   90.00
#
_symmetry.space_group_name_H-M   'P 1'
#
loop_
_entity.id
_entity.type
_entity.pdbx_description
1 polymer ?
#
loop_
_entity_poly.entity_id
_entity_poly.type
_entity_poly.pdbx_seq_one_letter_code
_entity_poly.pdbx_strand_id
1 'polypeptide(L)'
;MYCLFVTDYFTRTPRKLSAFRSFASVELFHFNVPDDTVVAVWNLITFKEQGGTFGDSCPDRNVTVYFRSGAPPVINPLQTRFPRDTIVPGSFAITLTWTLPNRTTGVFNVTSPLPGDWFLAAHLPKDEGKISVKGLSEECQYLFQPQLIVQRLIGISVLYPGYYIDQMIPDHNRSVLYKVFIPNYISKVRVQLANCSTRNRSTETCPILLKIRARAPPLHNSTSQDCRGGSTCVLQTPLPSWEQWYYILVERSLGNADVYFRIGVQVKDCSKPSASKGASSGMALNMPQSFGAAMPFSLTETLPAAGLPSLSQNGSDRGPTLAPEDTITYLAPASDTNKCWPIRPTLRNELDTFSVHFYIFFGPNISVPPDRAAIFAINLMPVLDSGGVLNLELKLNASSVKGENITVFGCLNHGMPLSLSDNSTIKCESESIGGFMLSVNATSNITKLRILTPQTGTWYLSLRSPVRH
;
A
#
# COMPACT_ATOMS: atom_id res chain seq x y z
N MET A 1 16.34 -20.22 16.12
CA MET A 1 14.90 -19.89 16.19
C MET A 1 14.25 -20.46 14.92
N TYR A 2 13.44 -21.51 15.05
CA TYR A 2 12.75 -22.11 13.90
C TYR A 2 11.70 -21.13 13.38
N CYS A 3 11.70 -20.83 12.07
CA CYS A 3 10.60 -20.11 11.45
C CYS A 3 9.33 -20.94 11.58
N LEU A 4 8.40 -20.48 12.40
CA LEU A 4 7.11 -21.13 12.58
C LEU A 4 6.17 -20.61 11.49
N PHE A 5 5.54 -21.55 10.78
CA PHE A 5 4.57 -21.25 9.75
C PHE A 5 3.19 -21.73 10.18
N VAL A 6 2.17 -20.94 9.84
CA VAL A 6 0.76 -21.32 9.97
C VAL A 6 0.14 -21.34 8.59
N THR A 7 -0.67 -22.35 8.31
CA THR A 7 -1.38 -22.48 7.03
C THR A 7 -2.87 -22.26 7.25
N ASP A 8 -3.44 -21.26 6.58
CA ASP A 8 -4.87 -20.98 6.60
C ASP A 8 -5.52 -21.40 5.28
N TYR A 9 -6.75 -21.91 5.35
CA TYR A 9 -7.53 -22.39 4.21
C TYR A 9 -8.85 -21.61 4.09
N PHE A 10 -9.11 -21.07 2.91
CA PHE A 10 -10.33 -20.34 2.59
C PHE A 10 -10.99 -20.94 1.35
N THR A 11 -12.31 -21.07 1.37
CA THR A 11 -13.08 -21.56 0.22
C THR A 11 -14.28 -20.67 0.00
N ARG A 12 -14.69 -20.52 -1.27
CA ARG A 12 -15.96 -19.91 -1.63
C ARG A 12 -16.90 -20.99 -2.17
N THR A 13 -18.20 -20.76 -2.02
CA THR A 13 -19.21 -21.66 -2.56
C THR A 13 -19.11 -21.72 -4.09
N PRO A 14 -19.32 -22.88 -4.72
CA PRO A 14 -19.41 -22.97 -6.17
C PRO A 14 -20.45 -21.99 -6.73
N ARG A 15 -20.12 -21.29 -7.82
CA ARG A 15 -21.06 -20.41 -8.55
C ARG A 15 -21.17 -20.84 -10.00
N LYS A 16 -22.37 -20.70 -10.56
CA LYS A 16 -22.66 -21.01 -11.97
C LYS A 16 -22.03 -19.93 -12.85
N LEU A 17 -21.18 -20.35 -13.78
CA LEU A 17 -20.61 -19.46 -14.77
C LEU A 17 -21.55 -19.28 -15.95
N SER A 18 -21.55 -18.06 -16.48
CA SER A 18 -22.29 -17.69 -17.70
C SER A 18 -21.32 -17.38 -18.83
N ALA A 19 -21.81 -17.57 -20.07
CA ALA A 19 -21.10 -17.12 -21.26
C ALA A 19 -20.95 -15.60 -21.24
N PHE A 20 -19.75 -15.12 -21.57
CA PHE A 20 -19.47 -13.69 -21.48
C PHE A 20 -20.30 -12.90 -22.50
N ARG A 21 -21.15 -12.00 -21.98
CA ARG A 21 -21.94 -11.03 -22.76
C ARG A 21 -21.65 -9.60 -22.31
N SER A 22 -21.57 -9.40 -21.01
CA SER A 22 -21.26 -8.13 -20.35
C SER A 22 -20.63 -8.38 -18.98
N PHE A 23 -20.23 -7.34 -18.27
CA PHE A 23 -19.75 -7.47 -16.89
C PHE A 23 -20.77 -8.12 -15.94
N ALA A 24 -22.07 -8.04 -16.24
CA ALA A 24 -23.12 -8.69 -15.45
C ALA A 24 -23.12 -10.23 -15.58
N SER A 25 -22.44 -10.78 -16.59
CA SER A 25 -22.32 -12.23 -16.80
C SER A 25 -21.06 -12.84 -16.16
N VAL A 26 -20.31 -12.05 -15.41
CA VAL A 26 -19.05 -12.44 -14.77
C VAL A 26 -19.32 -12.72 -13.30
N GLU A 27 -18.82 -13.85 -12.82
CA GLU A 27 -18.88 -14.17 -11.40
C GLU A 27 -17.66 -13.58 -10.68
N LEU A 28 -17.91 -12.77 -9.65
CA LEU A 28 -16.89 -12.14 -8.83
C LEU A 28 -16.74 -12.85 -7.49
N PHE A 29 -15.51 -13.18 -7.13
CA PHE A 29 -15.15 -13.78 -5.85
C PHE A 29 -14.18 -12.87 -5.11
N HIS A 30 -14.38 -12.73 -3.81
CA HIS A 30 -13.52 -11.94 -2.93
C HIS A 30 -12.79 -12.85 -1.97
N PHE A 31 -11.51 -12.57 -1.72
CA PHE A 31 -10.69 -13.18 -0.69
C PHE A 31 -9.96 -12.08 0.07
N ASN A 32 -9.65 -12.32 1.34
CA ASN A 32 -8.78 -11.44 2.10
C ASN A 32 -7.51 -12.22 2.45
N VAL A 33 -6.36 -11.72 2.00
CA VAL A 33 -5.05 -12.30 2.27
C VAL A 33 -4.51 -11.66 3.55
N PRO A 34 -4.25 -12.43 4.62
CA PRO A 34 -3.75 -11.88 5.88
C PRO A 34 -2.35 -11.25 5.75
N ASP A 35 -2.01 -10.39 6.69
CA ASP A 35 -0.63 -9.95 6.90
C ASP A 35 0.31 -11.12 7.23
N ASP A 36 1.62 -10.87 7.08
CA ASP A 36 2.68 -11.85 7.30
C ASP A 36 2.63 -13.08 6.37
N THR A 37 1.84 -13.02 5.29
CA THR A 37 1.74 -14.10 4.28
C THR A 37 3.01 -14.17 3.43
N VAL A 38 3.65 -15.34 3.40
CA VAL A 38 4.84 -15.61 2.57
C VAL A 38 4.48 -16.25 1.23
N VAL A 39 3.38 -17.01 1.17
CA VAL A 39 2.90 -17.65 -0.06
C VAL A 39 1.37 -17.71 -0.03
N ALA A 40 0.73 -17.36 -1.14
CA ALA A 40 -0.69 -17.59 -1.39
C ALA A 40 -0.85 -18.49 -2.62
N VAL A 41 -1.69 -19.52 -2.52
CA VAL A 41 -2.00 -20.47 -3.58
C VAL A 41 -3.50 -20.55 -3.77
N TRP A 42 -3.99 -20.18 -4.95
CA TRP A 42 -5.36 -20.41 -5.36
C TRP A 42 -5.48 -21.73 -6.09
N ASN A 43 -6.33 -22.61 -5.57
CA ASN A 43 -6.77 -23.82 -6.26
C ASN A 43 -8.12 -23.54 -6.92
N LEU A 44 -8.16 -23.67 -8.24
CA LEU A 44 -9.25 -23.24 -9.11
C LEU A 44 -9.96 -24.49 -9.62
N ILE A 45 -11.15 -24.79 -9.11
CA ILE A 45 -11.86 -26.02 -9.44
C ILE A 45 -13.07 -25.68 -10.31
N THR A 46 -13.16 -26.33 -11.46
CA THR A 46 -14.31 -26.22 -12.37
C THR A 46 -14.90 -27.60 -12.59
N PHE A 47 -16.23 -27.70 -12.60
CA PHE A 47 -16.94 -28.94 -12.91
C PHE A 47 -18.22 -28.67 -13.72
N LYS A 48 -18.68 -29.69 -14.45
CA LYS A 48 -19.87 -29.63 -15.30
C LYS A 48 -20.99 -30.50 -14.77
N GLU A 49 -22.20 -29.97 -14.77
CA GLU A 49 -23.42 -30.63 -14.29
C GLU A 49 -24.52 -30.54 -15.34
N GLN A 50 -25.36 -31.58 -15.39
CA GLN A 50 -26.56 -31.64 -16.22
C GLN A 50 -27.65 -32.37 -15.44
N GLY A 51 -28.81 -31.73 -15.24
CA GLY A 51 -29.95 -32.36 -14.54
C GLY A 51 -29.71 -32.71 -13.07
N GLY A 52 -28.68 -32.16 -12.42
CA GLY A 52 -28.27 -32.59 -11.08
C GLY A 52 -27.36 -33.83 -11.05
N THR A 53 -26.90 -34.29 -12.21
CA THR A 53 -25.87 -35.34 -12.36
C THR A 53 -24.61 -34.77 -13.02
N PHE A 54 -23.54 -35.58 -13.11
CA PHE A 54 -22.34 -35.18 -13.84
C PHE A 54 -22.66 -34.95 -15.32
N GLY A 55 -22.25 -33.80 -15.84
CA GLY A 55 -22.60 -33.39 -17.20
C GLY A 55 -21.72 -34.05 -18.27
N ASP A 56 -21.55 -35.37 -18.29
CA ASP A 56 -20.66 -36.08 -19.23
C ASP A 56 -20.89 -35.69 -20.70
N SER A 57 -22.16 -35.45 -21.07
CA SER A 57 -22.56 -35.05 -22.43
C SER A 57 -22.32 -33.56 -22.74
N CYS A 58 -21.92 -32.77 -21.75
CA CYS A 58 -21.68 -31.35 -21.90
C CYS A 58 -20.35 -31.07 -22.61
N PRO A 59 -20.34 -30.09 -23.54
CA PRO A 59 -19.12 -29.73 -24.27
C PRO A 59 -18.11 -29.07 -23.34
N ASP A 60 -16.83 -29.30 -23.62
CA ASP A 60 -15.76 -28.68 -22.82
C ASP A 60 -15.62 -27.20 -23.20
N ARG A 61 -15.82 -26.31 -22.22
CA ARG A 61 -15.74 -24.86 -22.39
C ARG A 61 -14.67 -24.26 -21.49
N ASN A 62 -13.62 -23.69 -22.07
CA ASN A 62 -12.51 -23.13 -21.30
C ASN A 62 -12.97 -22.00 -20.39
N VAL A 63 -12.59 -22.05 -19.11
CA VAL A 63 -12.93 -21.00 -18.13
C VAL A 63 -11.77 -20.03 -18.01
N THR A 64 -12.02 -18.74 -18.14
CA THR A 64 -10.99 -17.71 -17.91
C THR A 64 -11.20 -17.06 -16.54
N VAL A 65 -10.15 -16.98 -15.74
CA VAL A 65 -10.16 -16.39 -14.39
C VAL A 65 -9.13 -15.27 -14.31
N TYR A 66 -9.56 -14.10 -13.86
CA TYR A 66 -8.71 -12.91 -13.68
C TYR A 66 -8.50 -12.63 -12.20
N PHE A 67 -7.30 -12.18 -11.83
CA PHE A 67 -6.88 -11.92 -10.46
C PHE A 67 -6.38 -10.49 -10.32
N ARG A 68 -6.79 -9.83 -9.23
CA ARG A 68 -6.27 -8.51 -8.87
C ARG A 68 -6.32 -8.27 -7.36
N SER A 69 -5.25 -7.71 -6.82
CA SER A 69 -5.18 -7.25 -5.43
C SER A 69 -5.73 -5.82 -5.28
N GLY A 70 -6.51 -5.58 -4.23
CA GLY A 70 -7.00 -4.28 -3.76
C GLY A 70 -8.29 -3.79 -4.43
N ALA A 71 -8.71 -4.35 -5.56
CA ALA A 71 -9.97 -4.00 -6.24
C ALA A 71 -10.37 -5.05 -7.29
N PRO A 72 -11.66 -5.10 -7.70
CA PRO A 72 -12.12 -5.97 -8.77
C PRO A 72 -11.32 -5.80 -10.07
N PRO A 73 -11.01 -6.87 -10.82
CA PRO A 73 -10.28 -6.77 -12.08
C PRO A 73 -11.14 -6.13 -13.17
N VAL A 74 -10.53 -5.25 -13.98
CA VAL A 74 -11.13 -4.78 -15.23
C VAL A 74 -10.77 -5.76 -16.32
N ILE A 75 -11.78 -6.36 -16.95
CA ILE A 75 -11.57 -7.36 -18.00
C ILE A 75 -12.04 -6.84 -19.35
N ASN A 76 -11.40 -7.29 -20.43
CA ASN A 76 -11.81 -6.94 -21.79
C ASN A 76 -11.76 -8.16 -22.74
N PRO A 77 -12.60 -9.19 -22.49
CA PRO A 77 -12.58 -10.40 -23.32
C PRO A 77 -12.94 -10.15 -24.79
N LEU A 78 -13.66 -9.06 -25.07
CA LEU A 78 -14.08 -8.67 -26.43
C LEU A 78 -13.08 -7.75 -27.13
N GLN A 79 -11.93 -7.44 -26.51
CA GLN A 79 -10.88 -6.59 -27.09
C GLN A 79 -11.38 -5.24 -27.61
N THR A 80 -12.32 -4.64 -26.88
CA THR A 80 -12.84 -3.29 -27.16
C THR A 80 -11.85 -2.20 -26.75
N ARG A 81 -12.00 -0.98 -27.27
CA ARG A 81 -11.11 0.13 -26.91
C ARG A 81 -11.71 0.96 -25.77
N PHE A 82 -10.91 1.20 -24.73
CA PHE A 82 -11.23 2.19 -23.72
C PHE A 82 -10.94 3.61 -24.22
N PRO A 83 -11.63 4.65 -23.70
CA PRO A 83 -11.30 6.05 -23.97
C PRO A 83 -9.84 6.38 -23.61
N ARG A 84 -9.23 7.36 -24.29
CA ARG A 84 -7.80 7.70 -24.11
C ARG A 84 -7.46 8.22 -22.71
N ASP A 85 -8.41 8.82 -22.02
CA ASP A 85 -8.30 9.37 -20.65
C ASP A 85 -8.58 8.31 -19.56
N THR A 86 -8.70 7.03 -19.94
CA THR A 86 -9.05 5.93 -19.05
C THR A 86 -7.84 5.06 -18.75
N ILE A 87 -7.51 4.95 -17.47
CA ILE A 87 -6.52 4.03 -16.94
C ILE A 87 -7.21 2.73 -16.57
N VAL A 88 -6.66 1.65 -17.11
CA VAL A 88 -7.05 0.27 -16.81
C VAL A 88 -5.94 -0.37 -15.98
N PRO A 89 -6.12 -0.56 -14.67
CA PRO A 89 -5.14 -1.24 -13.84
C PRO A 89 -4.91 -2.67 -14.34
N GLY A 90 -3.66 -3.13 -14.30
CA GLY A 90 -3.30 -4.48 -14.73
C GLY A 90 -4.00 -5.57 -13.90
N SER A 91 -4.33 -6.67 -14.56
CA SER A 91 -4.86 -7.90 -13.95
C SER A 91 -4.11 -9.10 -14.51
N PHE A 92 -3.90 -10.13 -13.69
CA PHE A 92 -3.37 -11.40 -14.15
C PHE A 92 -4.52 -12.33 -14.58
N ALA A 93 -4.32 -13.18 -15.57
CA ALA A 93 -5.36 -14.10 -16.05
C ALA A 93 -4.82 -15.50 -16.30
N ILE A 94 -5.64 -16.52 -15.99
CA ILE A 94 -5.41 -17.93 -16.33
C ILE A 94 -6.62 -18.47 -17.07
N THR A 95 -6.36 -19.27 -18.10
CA THR A 95 -7.39 -20.04 -18.79
C THR A 95 -7.29 -21.50 -18.40
N LEU A 96 -8.37 -22.04 -17.83
CA LEU A 96 -8.52 -23.44 -17.45
C LEU A 96 -9.06 -24.24 -18.63
N THR A 97 -8.26 -25.17 -19.12
CA THR A 97 -8.64 -26.15 -20.15
C THR A 97 -9.08 -27.46 -19.49
N TRP A 98 -10.03 -28.16 -20.10
CA TRP A 98 -10.53 -29.42 -19.56
C TRP A 98 -9.51 -30.54 -19.76
N THR A 99 -9.09 -31.18 -18.66
CA THR A 99 -8.13 -32.30 -18.66
C THR A 99 -8.77 -33.61 -18.23
N LEU A 100 -9.82 -33.57 -17.42
CA LEU A 100 -10.64 -34.72 -17.05
C LEU A 100 -12.07 -34.47 -17.55
N PRO A 101 -12.84 -35.54 -17.83
CA PRO A 101 -14.15 -35.43 -18.46
C PRO A 101 -15.07 -34.44 -17.74
N ASN A 102 -15.21 -34.51 -16.41
CA ASN A 102 -16.19 -33.69 -15.68
C ASN A 102 -15.59 -32.65 -14.73
N ARG A 103 -14.27 -32.58 -14.64
CA ARG A 103 -13.58 -31.70 -13.69
C ARG A 103 -12.28 -31.21 -14.29
N THR A 104 -11.98 -29.94 -14.10
CA THR A 104 -10.62 -29.46 -14.31
C THR A 104 -10.17 -28.63 -13.12
N THR A 105 -8.87 -28.61 -12.90
CA THR A 105 -8.25 -27.86 -11.81
C THR A 105 -7.09 -27.04 -12.33
N GLY A 106 -6.99 -25.79 -11.90
CA GLY A 106 -5.82 -24.95 -12.12
C GLY A 106 -5.25 -24.45 -10.81
N VAL A 107 -3.99 -24.03 -10.85
CA VAL A 107 -3.30 -23.47 -9.68
C VAL A 107 -2.69 -22.11 -10.06
N PHE A 108 -2.91 -21.12 -9.20
CA PHE A 108 -2.23 -19.82 -9.28
C PHE A 108 -1.52 -19.55 -7.97
N ASN A 109 -0.21 -19.32 -7.98
CA ASN A 109 0.57 -19.02 -6.79
C ASN A 109 1.23 -17.65 -6.85
N VAL A 110 1.30 -16.99 -5.70
CA VAL A 110 1.97 -15.71 -5.52
C VAL A 110 2.87 -15.78 -4.30
N THR A 111 4.16 -15.53 -4.52
CA THR A 111 5.15 -15.43 -3.44
C THR A 111 5.16 -14.01 -2.88
N SER A 112 5.15 -13.91 -1.55
CA SER A 112 5.07 -12.65 -0.81
C SER A 112 3.95 -11.72 -1.34
N PRO A 113 2.68 -12.20 -1.35
CA PRO A 113 1.54 -11.46 -1.87
C PRO A 113 1.28 -10.18 -1.06
N LEU A 114 0.65 -9.18 -1.69
CA LEU A 114 0.15 -8.02 -0.95
C LEU A 114 -1.02 -8.45 -0.04
N PRO A 115 -1.04 -8.04 1.24
CA PRO A 115 -2.14 -8.32 2.14
C PRO A 115 -3.37 -7.48 1.80
N GLY A 116 -4.52 -7.91 2.29
CA GLY A 116 -5.82 -7.28 2.10
C GLY A 116 -6.65 -7.95 1.02
N ASP A 117 -7.51 -7.17 0.36
CA ASP A 117 -8.52 -7.72 -0.55
C ASP A 117 -7.93 -8.23 -1.86
N TRP A 118 -8.42 -9.38 -2.32
CA TRP A 118 -8.12 -9.98 -3.61
C TRP A 118 -9.41 -10.37 -4.29
N PHE A 119 -9.53 -10.00 -5.56
CA PHE A 119 -10.72 -10.23 -6.36
C PHE A 119 -10.41 -11.14 -7.54
N LEU A 120 -11.27 -12.14 -7.72
CA LEU A 120 -11.25 -13.07 -8.83
C LEU A 120 -12.49 -12.85 -9.69
N ALA A 121 -12.33 -12.71 -11.00
CA ALA A 121 -13.43 -12.65 -11.94
C ALA A 121 -13.38 -13.85 -12.87
N ALA A 122 -14.44 -14.66 -12.93
CA ALA A 122 -14.50 -15.86 -13.75
C ALA A 122 -15.67 -15.80 -14.74
N HIS A 123 -15.43 -16.25 -15.97
CA HIS A 123 -16.48 -16.35 -17.00
C HIS A 123 -16.22 -17.49 -17.98
N LEU A 124 -17.28 -17.95 -18.66
CA LEU A 124 -17.17 -18.80 -19.83
C LEU A 124 -16.90 -17.95 -21.09
N PRO A 125 -16.43 -18.54 -22.20
CA PRO A 125 -16.21 -17.83 -23.45
C PRO A 125 -17.51 -17.19 -23.96
N LYS A 126 -17.37 -16.25 -24.90
CA LYS A 126 -18.53 -15.65 -25.56
C LYS A 126 -19.38 -16.74 -26.20
N ASP A 127 -20.69 -16.62 -26.04
CA ASP A 127 -21.65 -17.53 -26.65
C ASP A 127 -21.60 -17.40 -28.18
N GLU A 128 -21.61 -18.52 -28.91
CA GLU A 128 -21.59 -18.55 -30.38
C GLU A 128 -22.93 -18.13 -31.02
N GLY A 129 -23.93 -17.76 -30.20
CA GLY A 129 -25.23 -17.29 -30.67
C GLY A 129 -26.18 -18.42 -31.09
N LYS A 130 -25.93 -19.67 -30.67
CA LYS A 130 -26.87 -20.78 -30.88
C LYS A 130 -28.09 -20.59 -29.97
N ILE A 131 -29.25 -20.41 -30.57
CA ILE A 131 -30.53 -20.31 -29.86
C ILE A 131 -30.96 -21.73 -29.46
N SER A 132 -30.90 -22.05 -28.18
CA SER A 132 -31.53 -23.25 -27.62
C SER A 132 -32.86 -22.88 -26.98
N VAL A 133 -33.91 -23.64 -27.27
CA VAL A 133 -35.25 -23.43 -26.68
C VAL A 133 -35.18 -23.78 -25.19
N LYS A 134 -35.44 -22.80 -24.32
CA LYS A 134 -35.52 -23.02 -22.86
C LYS A 134 -36.60 -24.05 -22.55
N GLY A 135 -36.27 -25.08 -21.77
CA GLY A 135 -37.23 -26.07 -21.26
C GLY A 135 -37.44 -27.32 -22.14
N LEU A 136 -36.67 -27.52 -23.22
CA LEU A 136 -36.72 -28.73 -24.04
C LEU A 136 -35.67 -29.79 -23.65
N SER A 137 -34.61 -29.41 -22.94
CA SER A 137 -33.54 -30.30 -22.45
C SER A 137 -32.90 -29.77 -21.17
N GLU A 138 -32.22 -30.65 -20.43
CA GLU A 138 -31.42 -30.26 -19.27
C GLU A 138 -30.21 -29.44 -19.72
N GLU A 139 -30.17 -28.16 -19.32
CA GLU A 139 -29.08 -27.25 -19.67
C GLU A 139 -27.78 -27.61 -18.94
N CYS A 140 -26.68 -27.68 -19.69
CA CYS A 140 -25.33 -27.83 -19.13
C CYS A 140 -24.97 -26.63 -18.25
N GLN A 141 -24.62 -26.92 -17.00
CA GLN A 141 -24.16 -25.93 -16.03
C GLN A 141 -22.67 -26.12 -15.76
N TYR A 142 -21.93 -25.02 -15.75
CA TYR A 142 -20.52 -25.01 -15.42
C TYR A 142 -20.37 -24.29 -14.09
N LEU A 143 -19.86 -24.98 -13.09
CA LEU A 143 -19.68 -24.46 -11.75
C LEU A 143 -18.21 -24.21 -11.50
N PHE A 144 -17.92 -23.08 -10.85
CA PHE A 144 -16.57 -22.68 -10.50
C PHE A 144 -16.45 -22.45 -9.01
N GLN A 145 -15.45 -23.09 -8.41
CA GLN A 145 -15.15 -23.03 -6.99
C GLN A 145 -13.67 -22.68 -6.78
N PRO A 146 -13.36 -21.44 -6.39
CA PRO A 146 -12.01 -21.07 -5.99
C PRO A 146 -11.77 -21.37 -4.50
N GLN A 147 -10.57 -21.85 -4.20
CA GLN A 147 -10.03 -22.03 -2.85
C GLN A 147 -8.71 -21.28 -2.74
N LEU A 148 -8.42 -20.71 -1.58
CA LEU A 148 -7.18 -20.01 -1.27
C LEU A 148 -6.51 -20.69 -0.08
N ILE A 149 -5.24 -21.04 -0.24
CA ILE A 149 -4.37 -21.57 0.80
C ILE A 149 -3.27 -20.54 1.01
N VAL A 150 -3.10 -20.06 2.23
CA VAL A 150 -2.04 -19.10 2.56
C VAL A 150 -1.11 -19.69 3.60
N GLN A 151 0.18 -19.47 3.42
CA GLN A 151 1.20 -19.79 4.40
C GLN A 151 1.71 -18.48 5.00
N ARG A 152 1.61 -18.35 6.32
CA ARG A 152 1.99 -17.15 7.07
C ARG A 152 3.18 -17.44 7.97
N LEU A 153 4.05 -16.46 8.11
CA LEU A 153 5.16 -16.50 9.04
C LEU A 153 4.71 -15.91 10.37
N ILE A 154 4.87 -16.65 11.46
CA ILE A 154 4.54 -16.18 12.81
C ILE A 154 5.79 -15.88 13.62
N GLY A 155 5.66 -15.02 14.63
CA GLY A 155 6.78 -14.63 15.49
C GLY A 155 7.80 -13.69 14.83
N ILE A 156 7.38 -12.90 13.84
CA ILE A 156 8.23 -11.84 13.25
C ILE A 156 8.46 -10.75 14.30
N SER A 157 9.72 -10.50 14.63
CA SER A 157 10.12 -9.48 15.60
C SER A 157 9.73 -8.08 15.12
N VAL A 158 9.08 -7.32 15.99
CA VAL A 158 8.63 -5.94 15.72
C VAL A 158 9.70 -4.94 16.16
N LEU A 159 10.11 -4.07 15.26
CA LEU A 159 11.01 -2.94 15.57
C LEU A 159 10.18 -1.71 15.90
N TYR A 160 10.53 -1.04 16.99
CA TYR A 160 9.93 0.23 17.39
C TYR A 160 10.80 1.39 16.90
N PRO A 161 10.22 2.38 16.19
CA PRO A 161 10.97 3.56 15.76
C PRO A 161 11.67 4.27 16.93
N GLY A 162 12.94 4.65 16.74
CA GLY A 162 13.77 5.33 17.73
C GLY A 162 14.58 4.40 18.65
N TYR A 163 14.32 3.10 18.60
CA TYR A 163 15.01 2.09 19.41
C TYR A 163 15.98 1.26 18.56
N TYR A 164 17.06 0.81 19.20
CA TYR A 164 18.01 -0.13 18.62
C TYR A 164 17.99 -1.42 19.43
N ILE A 165 18.13 -2.54 18.73
CA ILE A 165 18.24 -3.85 19.35
C ILE A 165 19.49 -4.57 18.83
N ASP A 166 20.18 -5.26 19.74
CA ASP A 166 21.29 -6.14 19.38
C ASP A 166 20.74 -7.49 18.92
N GLN A 167 21.29 -8.00 17.82
CA GLN A 167 20.81 -9.18 17.12
C GLN A 167 22.00 -10.00 16.61
N MET A 168 21.76 -11.30 16.42
CA MET A 168 22.74 -12.24 15.89
C MET A 168 22.09 -13.20 14.91
N ILE A 169 22.70 -13.36 13.73
CA ILE A 169 22.34 -14.40 12.76
C ILE A 169 23.39 -15.50 12.87
N PRO A 170 23.00 -16.70 13.32
CA PRO A 170 23.94 -17.82 13.41
C PRO A 170 24.27 -18.36 12.02
N ASP A 171 25.40 -19.04 11.89
CA ASP A 171 25.92 -19.61 10.65
C ASP A 171 24.90 -20.42 9.81
N HIS A 172 24.05 -21.22 10.46
CA HIS A 172 23.03 -22.07 9.83
C HIS A 172 21.83 -21.27 9.30
N ASN A 173 21.60 -20.06 9.82
CA ASN A 173 20.55 -19.18 9.34
C ASN A 173 21.09 -18.27 8.25
N ARG A 174 20.33 -18.16 7.15
CA ARG A 174 20.69 -17.27 6.04
C ARG A 174 20.16 -15.86 6.21
N SER A 175 19.07 -15.69 6.93
CA SER A 175 18.42 -14.39 7.08
C SER A 175 17.54 -14.33 8.32
N VAL A 176 17.18 -13.12 8.69
CA VAL A 176 16.19 -12.80 9.73
C VAL A 176 15.27 -11.70 9.21
N LEU A 177 13.99 -11.83 9.52
CA LEU A 177 12.96 -10.90 9.09
C LEU A 177 12.41 -10.13 10.30
N TYR A 178 12.30 -8.81 10.13
CA TYR A 178 11.68 -7.91 11.08
C TYR A 178 10.50 -7.18 10.44
N LYS A 179 9.64 -6.60 11.26
CA LYS A 179 8.59 -5.68 10.79
C LYS A 179 8.52 -4.41 11.62
N VAL A 180 8.10 -3.31 10.98
CA VAL A 180 7.86 -2.01 11.64
C VAL A 180 6.57 -1.41 11.08
N PHE A 181 5.73 -0.86 11.95
CA PHE A 181 4.52 -0.16 11.52
C PHE A 181 4.84 1.30 11.24
N ILE A 182 4.41 1.81 10.09
CA ILE A 182 4.60 3.22 9.71
C ILE A 182 3.26 3.96 9.81
N PRO A 183 3.10 4.90 10.76
CA PRO A 183 1.87 5.66 10.91
C PRO A 183 1.70 6.72 9.80
N ASN A 184 0.60 7.46 9.86
CA ASN A 184 0.35 8.62 9.00
C ASN A 184 1.33 9.77 9.27
N TYR A 185 1.45 10.68 8.31
CA TYR A 185 2.34 11.87 8.37
C TYR A 185 3.84 11.57 8.47
N ILE A 186 4.30 10.36 8.13
CA ILE A 186 5.73 10.06 8.07
C ILE A 186 6.28 10.46 6.70
N SER A 187 7.31 11.31 6.66
CA SER A 187 7.94 11.75 5.41
C SER A 187 9.11 10.87 4.95
N LYS A 188 9.73 10.16 5.89
CA LYS A 188 10.90 9.32 5.61
C LYS A 188 11.06 8.22 6.65
N VAL A 189 11.43 7.03 6.19
CA VAL A 189 11.88 5.91 7.03
C VAL A 189 13.36 5.66 6.76
N ARG A 190 14.12 5.41 7.82
CA ARG A 190 15.56 5.14 7.77
C ARG A 190 15.88 3.93 8.65
N VAL A 191 16.22 2.82 8.01
CA VAL A 191 16.72 1.63 8.70
C VAL A 191 18.23 1.75 8.83
N GLN A 192 18.75 1.53 10.03
CA GLN A 192 20.17 1.62 10.33
C GLN A 192 20.65 0.33 10.96
N LEU A 193 21.79 -0.15 10.47
CA LEU A 193 22.53 -1.27 11.03
C LEU A 193 23.91 -0.77 11.44
N ALA A 194 24.29 -1.02 12.69
CA ALA A 194 25.53 -0.56 13.31
C ALA A 194 26.25 -1.70 14.03
N ASN A 195 27.51 -1.48 14.41
CA ASN A 195 28.33 -2.41 15.20
C ASN A 195 28.35 -3.83 14.63
N CYS A 196 28.42 -3.94 13.31
CA CYS A 196 28.48 -5.23 12.65
C CYS A 196 29.83 -5.90 12.92
N SER A 197 29.82 -7.11 13.43
CA SER A 197 31.04 -7.89 13.70
C SER A 197 30.82 -9.37 13.42
N THR A 198 31.88 -10.03 12.97
CA THR A 198 31.95 -11.48 12.85
C THR A 198 32.93 -12.01 13.90
N ARG A 199 32.73 -13.25 14.38
CA ARG A 199 33.59 -13.84 15.44
C ARG A 199 35.08 -13.85 15.07
N ASN A 200 35.40 -13.90 13.78
CA ASN A 200 36.76 -13.75 13.27
C ASN A 200 37.02 -12.27 12.94
N ARG A 201 37.70 -11.56 13.87
CA ARG A 201 38.11 -10.14 13.79
C ARG A 201 38.91 -9.71 12.53
N SER A 202 39.06 -10.57 11.52
CA SER A 202 39.92 -10.38 10.36
C SER A 202 39.22 -9.85 9.10
N THR A 203 37.92 -9.57 9.14
CA THR A 203 37.22 -8.92 8.02
C THR A 203 36.54 -7.63 8.49
N GLU A 204 37.09 -6.48 8.09
CA GLU A 204 36.51 -5.13 8.32
C GLU A 204 35.18 -4.90 7.60
N THR A 205 34.67 -5.91 6.88
CA THR A 205 33.49 -5.81 6.03
C THR A 205 32.30 -6.53 6.67
N CYS A 206 31.16 -5.85 6.74
CA CYS A 206 29.92 -6.44 7.26
C CYS A 206 29.24 -7.28 6.15
N PRO A 207 29.16 -8.61 6.26
CA PRO A 207 28.67 -9.47 5.18
C PRO A 207 27.14 -9.54 5.15
N ILE A 208 26.46 -8.39 5.21
CA ILE A 208 25.00 -8.29 5.29
C ILE A 208 24.43 -7.55 4.08
N LEU A 209 23.34 -8.07 3.54
CA LEU A 209 22.47 -7.40 2.59
C LEU A 209 21.16 -7.02 3.29
N LEU A 210 20.87 -5.73 3.36
CA LEU A 210 19.65 -5.19 3.96
C LEU A 210 18.61 -4.96 2.88
N LYS A 211 17.39 -5.45 3.06
CA LYS A 211 16.25 -5.20 2.16
C LYS A 211 15.05 -4.67 2.92
N ILE A 212 14.28 -3.79 2.29
CA ILE A 212 13.02 -3.29 2.85
C ILE A 212 11.92 -3.33 1.79
N ARG A 213 10.70 -3.69 2.20
CA ARG A 213 9.51 -3.64 1.36
C ARG A 213 8.28 -3.29 2.18
N ALA A 214 7.41 -2.45 1.63
CA ALA A 214 6.11 -2.13 2.20
C ALA A 214 5.12 -3.29 2.02
N ARG A 215 4.26 -3.51 3.02
CA ARG A 215 3.09 -4.42 3.03
C ARG A 215 3.37 -5.92 2.97
N ALA A 216 4.48 -6.36 2.39
CA ALA A 216 4.82 -7.77 2.29
C ALA A 216 6.34 -8.00 2.44
N PRO A 217 6.78 -9.22 2.79
CA PRO A 217 8.19 -9.57 2.84
C PRO A 217 9.00 -9.17 1.58
N PRO A 218 10.28 -8.78 1.72
CA PRO A 218 11.10 -8.39 0.57
C PRO A 218 11.31 -9.53 -0.44
N LEU A 219 11.22 -9.16 -1.73
CA LEU A 219 11.59 -10.00 -2.88
C LEU A 219 12.98 -9.61 -3.40
N HIS A 220 13.47 -10.33 -4.41
CA HIS A 220 14.77 -10.06 -5.04
C HIS A 220 14.90 -8.65 -5.63
N ASN A 221 13.79 -8.06 -6.08
CA ASN A 221 13.72 -6.73 -6.68
C ASN A 221 13.34 -5.62 -5.67
N SER A 222 13.30 -5.93 -4.38
CA SER A 222 13.01 -4.93 -3.34
C SER A 222 14.19 -3.99 -3.11
N THR A 223 13.91 -2.80 -2.58
CA THR A 223 14.95 -1.82 -2.24
C THR A 223 15.96 -2.45 -1.30
N SER A 224 17.23 -2.44 -1.69
CA SER A 224 18.30 -3.15 -1.00
C SER A 224 19.57 -2.33 -0.88
N GLN A 225 20.36 -2.60 0.16
CA GLN A 225 21.65 -1.97 0.44
C GLN A 225 22.65 -3.03 0.89
N ASP A 226 23.78 -3.11 0.18
CA ASP A 226 24.91 -3.93 0.61
C ASP A 226 25.69 -3.18 1.71
N CYS A 227 25.89 -3.84 2.85
CA CYS A 227 26.51 -3.27 4.04
C CYS A 227 28.03 -3.53 4.13
N ARG A 228 28.65 -4.16 3.12
CA ARG A 228 30.09 -4.49 3.13
C ARG A 228 31.03 -3.28 3.25
N GLY A 229 30.58 -2.09 2.86
CA GLY A 229 31.43 -0.91 2.69
C GLY A 229 31.55 0.06 3.88
N GLY A 230 31.03 -0.24 5.08
CA GLY A 230 31.16 0.70 6.21
C GLY A 230 30.73 0.17 7.57
N SER A 231 31.11 0.91 8.62
CA SER A 231 30.78 0.63 10.03
C SER A 231 29.30 0.82 10.38
N THR A 232 28.60 1.68 9.62
CA THR A 232 27.15 1.88 9.71
C THR A 232 26.51 1.77 8.34
N CYS A 233 25.55 0.87 8.20
CA CYS A 233 24.79 0.65 6.98
C CYS A 233 23.40 1.28 7.11
N VAL A 234 23.00 2.07 6.12
CA VAL A 234 21.77 2.85 6.18
C VAL A 234 20.96 2.64 4.91
N LEU A 235 19.69 2.24 5.07
CA LEU A 235 18.72 2.13 3.99
C LEU A 235 17.59 3.14 4.24
N GLN A 236 17.30 3.97 3.23
CA GLN A 236 16.31 5.03 3.33
C GLN A 236 15.16 4.78 2.37
N THR A 237 13.93 4.89 2.88
CA THR A 237 12.72 4.88 2.06
C THR A 237 12.08 6.27 2.15
N PRO A 238 12.27 7.13 1.12
CA PRO A 238 11.55 8.40 1.04
C PRO A 238 10.08 8.15 0.70
N LEU A 239 9.19 9.03 1.17
CA LEU A 239 7.75 8.98 0.83
C LEU A 239 7.12 7.59 1.13
N PRO A 240 7.16 7.10 2.38
CA PRO A 240 6.61 5.79 2.71
C PRO A 240 5.08 5.77 2.60
N SER A 241 4.52 4.63 2.22
CA SER A 241 3.09 4.33 2.35
C SER A 241 2.69 4.34 3.81
N TRP A 242 1.60 5.04 4.13
CA TRP A 242 1.14 5.20 5.50
C TRP A 242 0.19 4.10 5.94
N GLU A 243 0.14 3.88 7.25
CA GLU A 243 -0.75 2.90 7.90
C GLU A 243 -0.51 1.48 7.39
N GLN A 244 0.75 1.16 7.12
CA GLN A 244 1.17 -0.14 6.61
C GLN A 244 2.35 -0.69 7.40
N TRP A 245 2.42 -2.02 7.47
CA TRP A 245 3.60 -2.74 7.92
C TRP A 245 4.69 -2.69 6.86
N TYR A 246 5.92 -2.44 7.28
CA TYR A 246 7.13 -2.56 6.47
C TYR A 246 7.93 -3.75 6.96
N TYR A 247 8.41 -4.56 6.03
CA TYR A 247 9.17 -5.76 6.31
C TYR A 247 10.64 -5.50 5.95
N ILE A 248 11.51 -5.80 6.90
CA ILE A 248 12.95 -5.57 6.80
C ILE A 248 13.64 -6.93 6.87
N LEU A 249 14.30 -7.31 5.78
CA LEU A 249 15.03 -8.56 5.68
C LEU A 249 16.52 -8.30 5.76
N VAL A 250 17.17 -8.95 6.72
CA VAL A 250 18.62 -8.92 6.89
C VAL A 250 19.15 -10.27 6.42
N GLU A 251 19.83 -10.28 5.28
CA GLU A 251 20.39 -11.49 4.68
C GLU A 251 21.91 -11.51 4.89
N ARG A 252 22.42 -12.67 5.31
CA ARG A 252 23.85 -12.92 5.42
C ARG A 252 24.39 -13.35 4.06
N SER A 253 25.45 -12.70 3.60
CA SER A 253 26.17 -13.15 2.41
C SER A 253 26.98 -14.41 2.71
N LEU A 254 27.32 -15.21 1.69
CA LEU A 254 27.97 -16.52 1.86
C LEU A 254 29.22 -16.43 2.76
N GLY A 255 29.18 -17.16 3.88
CA GLY A 255 30.27 -17.29 4.85
C GLY A 255 29.91 -18.33 5.92
N ASN A 256 30.85 -18.73 6.78
CA ASN A 256 30.62 -19.72 7.85
C ASN A 256 30.86 -19.13 9.25
N ALA A 257 30.40 -17.89 9.47
CA ALA A 257 30.54 -17.20 10.74
C ALA A 257 29.20 -16.59 11.17
N ASP A 258 28.99 -16.58 12.48
CA ASP A 258 27.93 -15.82 13.14
C ASP A 258 28.17 -14.33 12.95
N VAL A 259 27.10 -13.59 12.70
CA VAL A 259 27.15 -12.15 12.48
C VAL A 259 26.34 -11.45 13.56
N TYR A 260 27.01 -10.58 14.31
CA TYR A 260 26.42 -9.75 15.36
C TYR A 260 26.24 -8.34 14.82
N PHE A 261 25.09 -7.72 15.08
CA PHE A 261 24.82 -6.35 14.66
C PHE A 261 23.74 -5.71 15.54
N ARG A 262 23.69 -4.39 15.50
CA ARG A 262 22.64 -3.58 16.10
C ARG A 262 21.74 -3.01 15.01
N ILE A 263 20.44 -3.25 15.08
CA ILE A 263 19.46 -2.73 14.11
C ILE A 263 18.49 -1.76 14.77
N GLY A 264 18.17 -0.67 14.08
CA GLY A 264 17.17 0.30 14.51
C GLY A 264 16.46 0.96 13.33
N VAL A 265 15.27 1.48 13.58
CA VAL A 265 14.48 2.22 12.59
C VAL A 265 14.26 3.63 13.09
N GLN A 266 14.52 4.63 12.26
CA GLN A 266 14.22 6.03 12.52
C GLN A 266 13.15 6.51 11.53
N VAL A 267 12.20 7.29 12.02
CA VAL A 267 11.15 7.89 11.21
C VAL A 267 11.19 9.40 11.35
N LYS A 268 10.86 10.10 10.28
CA LYS A 268 10.68 11.56 10.30
C LYS A 268 9.19 11.88 10.33
N ASP A 269 8.72 12.23 11.52
CA ASP A 269 7.33 12.60 11.80
C ASP A 269 7.02 14.05 11.39
N CYS A 270 5.95 14.24 10.62
CA CYS A 270 5.43 15.53 10.19
C CYS A 270 4.07 15.89 10.83
N SER A 271 3.60 15.13 11.83
CA SER A 271 2.33 15.38 12.51
C SER A 271 2.34 16.66 13.36
N LYS A 272 3.50 17.04 13.90
CA LYS A 272 3.65 18.23 14.75
C LYS A 272 4.25 19.38 13.95
N PRO A 273 3.54 20.51 13.77
CA PRO A 273 4.20 21.73 13.33
C PRO A 273 5.17 22.16 14.43
N SER A 274 6.46 22.24 14.12
CA SER A 274 7.48 22.67 15.06
C SER A 274 7.07 24.04 15.64
N ALA A 275 7.01 24.14 16.96
CA ALA A 275 6.83 25.39 17.69
C ALA A 275 8.09 26.26 17.57
N SER A 276 8.49 26.63 16.36
CA SER A 276 9.51 27.65 16.14
C SER A 276 8.83 29.01 16.14
N LYS A 277 9.23 29.82 17.13
CA LYS A 277 8.78 31.20 17.36
C LYS A 277 8.77 32.02 16.05
N GLY A 278 7.62 32.59 15.73
CA GLY A 278 7.50 33.68 14.76
C GLY A 278 7.40 33.29 13.29
N ALA A 279 6.32 32.62 12.89
CA ALA A 279 5.89 32.61 11.49
C ALA A 279 4.35 32.71 11.41
N SER A 280 3.92 33.89 10.96
CA SER A 280 2.60 34.33 10.48
C SER A 280 1.37 33.42 10.65
N SER A 281 0.38 33.98 11.33
CA SER A 281 -1.05 33.62 11.37
C SER A 281 -1.74 33.59 9.99
N GLY A 282 -1.33 32.68 9.11
CA GLY A 282 -1.98 32.42 7.80
C GLY A 282 -2.58 31.02 7.66
N MET A 283 -2.40 30.14 8.64
CA MET A 283 -2.94 28.77 8.66
C MET A 283 -3.78 28.51 9.92
N ALA A 284 -4.54 29.51 10.36
CA ALA A 284 -5.77 29.20 11.07
C ALA A 284 -6.75 28.71 10.01
N LEU A 285 -6.92 27.41 9.87
CA LEU A 285 -8.06 26.86 9.14
C LEU A 285 -9.29 27.53 9.77
N ASN A 286 -10.07 28.28 8.98
CA ASN A 286 -11.39 28.77 9.39
C ASN A 286 -12.31 27.55 9.54
N MET A 287 -12.06 26.75 10.57
CA MET A 287 -12.99 25.77 11.07
C MET A 287 -14.20 26.55 11.56
N PRO A 288 -15.44 26.10 11.31
CA PRO A 288 -16.59 26.65 12.00
C PRO A 288 -16.29 26.67 13.51
N GLN A 289 -16.44 27.83 14.16
CA GLN A 289 -16.24 27.98 15.61
C GLN A 289 -17.19 27.07 16.44
N SER A 290 -18.11 26.36 15.78
CA SER A 290 -18.98 25.33 16.34
C SER A 290 -18.28 24.01 16.68
N PHE A 291 -17.08 23.73 16.16
CA PHE A 291 -16.16 22.78 16.77
C PHE A 291 -15.33 23.57 17.77
N GLY A 292 -15.83 23.64 19.01
CA GLY A 292 -15.43 24.59 20.02
C GLY A 292 -13.92 24.79 20.12
N ALA A 293 -13.53 26.01 20.48
CA ALA A 293 -12.23 26.30 21.06
C ALA A 293 -11.92 25.19 22.08
N ALA A 294 -11.06 24.26 21.69
CA ALA A 294 -10.51 23.30 22.60
C ALA A 294 -9.68 24.12 23.58
N MET A 295 -10.30 24.44 24.72
CA MET A 295 -9.58 24.63 25.97
C MET A 295 -8.47 23.58 26.02
N PRO A 296 -7.27 23.90 26.51
CA PRO A 296 -6.14 22.98 26.52
C PRO A 296 -6.43 21.83 27.49
N PHE A 297 -7.19 20.83 27.03
CA PHE A 297 -7.36 19.56 27.69
C PHE A 297 -6.09 18.76 27.38
N SER A 298 -5.13 18.89 28.29
CA SER A 298 -3.97 18.02 28.37
C SER A 298 -4.47 16.60 28.66
N LEU A 299 -4.54 15.74 27.64
CA LEU A 299 -4.83 14.30 27.78
C LEU A 299 -3.66 13.53 28.45
N THR A 300 -3.01 14.14 29.43
CA THR A 300 -1.87 13.56 30.17
C THR A 300 -2.27 13.07 31.56
N GLU A 301 -3.52 13.25 32.00
CA GLU A 301 -3.91 12.95 33.39
C GLU A 301 -5.03 11.90 33.61
N THR A 302 -5.60 11.27 32.58
CA THR A 302 -6.71 10.31 32.80
C THR A 302 -6.61 8.96 32.08
N LEU A 303 -5.44 8.59 31.57
CA LEU A 303 -5.14 7.18 31.29
C LEU A 303 -4.27 6.68 32.45
N PRO A 304 -4.63 5.61 33.17
CA PRO A 304 -3.76 5.00 34.14
C PRO A 304 -2.60 4.34 33.37
N ALA A 305 -1.58 5.13 33.06
CA ALA A 305 -0.26 4.60 32.83
C ALA A 305 0.14 3.89 34.13
N ALA A 306 0.57 2.64 34.01
CA ALA A 306 1.20 1.91 35.10
C ALA A 306 2.47 2.67 35.51
N GLY A 307 2.32 3.60 36.44
CA GLY A 307 3.40 4.43 36.96
C GLY A 307 4.24 3.61 37.94
N LEU A 308 5.47 3.31 37.56
CA LEU A 308 6.54 3.21 38.56
C LEU A 308 6.78 4.63 39.12
N PRO A 309 6.98 4.78 40.44
CA PRO A 309 7.01 6.08 41.09
C PRO A 309 8.20 6.93 40.66
N SER A 310 7.93 8.20 40.36
CA SER A 310 8.91 9.25 40.11
C SER A 310 9.70 9.57 41.38
N LEU A 311 11.02 9.32 41.38
CA LEU A 311 11.92 9.87 42.39
C LEU A 311 12.10 11.37 42.15
N SER A 312 11.65 12.18 43.09
CA SER A 312 11.96 13.60 43.20
C SER A 312 13.45 13.79 43.50
N GLN A 313 14.18 14.47 42.60
CA GLN A 313 15.54 14.95 42.88
C GLN A 313 15.47 16.22 43.74
N ASN A 314 15.68 16.07 45.04
CA ASN A 314 16.19 17.14 45.89
C ASN A 314 17.72 16.99 45.98
N GLY A 315 18.41 18.13 45.94
CA GLY A 315 19.87 18.21 45.90
C GLY A 315 20.58 17.79 47.20
N SER A 316 21.88 17.57 47.05
CA SER A 316 22.92 17.25 48.05
C SER A 316 23.06 15.77 48.41
N ASP A 317 24.01 15.05 47.79
CA ASP A 317 25.28 14.67 48.47
C ASP A 317 26.25 13.89 47.57
N ARG A 318 27.54 13.98 47.89
CA ARG A 318 28.68 13.36 47.19
C ARG A 318 28.85 11.87 47.57
N GLY A 319 29.09 10.99 46.58
CA GLY A 319 29.70 9.66 46.82
C GLY A 319 29.45 8.64 45.70
N PRO A 320 30.44 7.83 45.25
CA PRO A 320 30.36 7.06 44.01
C PRO A 320 30.01 5.59 44.26
N THR A 321 29.08 5.01 43.48
CA THR A 321 28.98 3.55 43.31
C THR A 321 28.27 3.18 42.00
N LEU A 322 28.86 2.20 41.32
CA LEU A 322 28.52 1.65 40.01
C LEU A 322 27.10 1.07 39.92
N ALA A 323 26.47 1.20 38.75
CA ALA A 323 25.25 0.48 38.35
C ALA A 323 25.32 0.06 36.86
N PRO A 324 24.62 -1.03 36.45
CA PRO A 324 24.88 -1.79 35.23
C PRO A 324 24.23 -1.20 33.97
N GLU A 325 24.86 -1.45 32.82
CA GLU A 325 24.43 -1.02 31.47
C GLU A 325 23.15 -1.74 31.00
N ASP A 326 21.99 -1.11 31.15
CA ASP A 326 20.80 -1.38 30.32
C ASP A 326 20.79 -0.38 29.15
N THR A 327 21.40 -0.79 28.03
CA THR A 327 21.52 0.05 26.82
C THR A 327 20.21 0.10 26.04
N ILE A 328 19.25 0.91 26.49
CA ILE A 328 18.16 1.43 25.67
C ILE A 328 18.43 2.92 25.42
N THR A 329 19.13 3.23 24.33
CA THR A 329 19.41 4.61 23.96
C THR A 329 18.24 5.16 23.13
N TYR A 330 17.40 5.99 23.74
CA TYR A 330 16.33 6.71 23.07
C TYR A 330 16.90 7.94 22.34
N LEU A 331 16.71 8.02 21.02
CA LEU A 331 17.06 9.20 20.23
C LEU A 331 15.81 9.83 19.64
N ALA A 332 15.56 11.10 19.99
CA ALA A 332 14.44 11.88 19.50
C ALA A 332 14.51 12.11 17.97
N PRO A 333 13.37 12.10 17.26
CA PRO A 333 13.35 12.34 15.82
C PRO A 333 13.75 13.77 15.46
N ALA A 334 14.67 13.93 14.52
CA ALA A 334 15.11 15.23 14.02
C ALA A 334 14.06 15.87 13.09
N SER A 335 13.45 16.99 13.49
CA SER A 335 12.50 17.76 12.68
C SER A 335 13.24 18.75 11.78
N ASP A 336 13.28 18.48 10.48
CA ASP A 336 13.66 19.45 9.45
C ASP A 336 12.40 19.79 8.64
N THR A 337 11.93 21.03 8.76
CA THR A 337 10.57 21.47 8.38
C THR A 337 10.33 21.57 6.88
N ASN A 338 11.37 21.49 6.05
CA ASN A 338 11.28 21.76 4.61
C ASN A 338 10.74 20.57 3.77
N LYS A 339 10.21 19.50 4.40
CA LYS A 339 9.72 18.29 3.69
C LYS A 339 8.38 17.75 4.21
N CYS A 340 7.65 18.54 4.98
CA CYS A 340 6.35 18.14 5.55
C CYS A 340 5.17 18.72 4.74
N TRP A 341 4.06 17.99 4.70
CA TRP A 341 2.92 18.29 3.81
C TRP A 341 1.70 18.82 4.57
N PRO A 342 1.15 19.99 4.20
CA PRO A 342 -0.13 20.45 4.72
C PRO A 342 -1.28 19.74 3.98
N ILE A 343 -1.78 18.64 4.54
CA ILE A 343 -2.92 17.90 3.98
C ILE A 343 -4.21 18.65 4.29
N ARG A 344 -4.93 19.05 3.24
CA ARG A 344 -6.24 19.69 3.35
C ARG A 344 -7.34 18.62 3.32
N PRO A 345 -8.33 18.68 4.24
CA PRO A 345 -9.44 17.74 4.22
C PRO A 345 -10.34 17.98 3.00
N THR A 346 -10.90 16.89 2.47
CA THR A 346 -11.98 16.95 1.48
C THR A 346 -13.28 16.50 2.12
N LEU A 347 -14.39 17.10 1.70
CA LEU A 347 -15.74 16.71 2.06
C LEU A 347 -16.21 15.64 1.08
N ARG A 348 -16.60 14.48 1.61
CA ARG A 348 -17.26 13.42 0.85
C ARG A 348 -18.77 13.67 0.87
N ASN A 349 -19.36 13.89 -0.30
CA ASN A 349 -20.80 14.10 -0.47
C ASN A 349 -21.41 12.93 -1.24
N GLU A 350 -22.32 12.20 -0.62
CA GLU A 350 -23.08 11.13 -1.26
C GLU A 350 -24.24 11.77 -2.01
N LEU A 351 -24.23 11.70 -3.34
CA LEU A 351 -25.33 12.24 -4.16
C LEU A 351 -26.47 11.23 -4.31
N ASP A 352 -26.10 9.96 -4.54
CA ASP A 352 -27.02 8.83 -4.65
C ASP A 352 -26.28 7.54 -4.30
N THR A 353 -26.99 6.41 -4.27
CA THR A 353 -26.53 5.06 -3.92
C THR A 353 -25.27 4.62 -4.69
N PHE A 354 -25.07 5.14 -5.90
CA PHE A 354 -23.96 4.77 -6.80
C PHE A 354 -23.03 5.94 -7.15
N SER A 355 -23.14 7.10 -6.47
CA SER A 355 -22.40 8.30 -6.87
C SER A 355 -22.00 9.18 -5.69
N VAL A 356 -20.71 9.46 -5.62
CA VAL A 356 -20.07 10.28 -4.59
C VAL A 356 -19.25 11.38 -5.25
N HIS A 357 -19.34 12.59 -4.69
CA HIS A 357 -18.54 13.73 -5.10
C HIS A 357 -17.67 14.20 -3.93
N PHE A 358 -16.41 14.53 -4.23
CA PHE A 358 -15.46 15.08 -3.25
C PHE A 358 -15.33 16.58 -3.47
N TYR A 359 -15.62 17.37 -2.44
CA TYR A 359 -15.49 18.83 -2.45
C TYR A 359 -14.35 19.27 -1.55
N ILE A 360 -13.74 20.40 -1.87
CA ILE A 360 -12.74 21.02 -1.01
C ILE A 360 -13.45 21.98 -0.07
N PHE A 361 -13.21 21.84 1.24
CA PHE A 361 -13.96 22.54 2.29
C PHE A 361 -13.91 24.08 2.19
N PHE A 362 -12.93 24.64 1.49
CA PHE A 362 -12.72 26.09 1.33
C PHE A 362 -13.16 26.63 -0.04
N GLY A 363 -13.95 25.86 -0.79
CA GLY A 363 -14.47 26.24 -2.11
C GLY A 363 -13.69 25.63 -3.28
N PRO A 364 -14.21 25.73 -4.52
CA PRO A 364 -13.64 25.08 -5.70
C PRO A 364 -12.32 25.71 -6.18
N ASN A 365 -12.03 26.95 -5.77
CA ASN A 365 -10.83 27.67 -6.19
C ASN A 365 -9.71 27.45 -5.17
N ILE A 366 -8.63 26.82 -5.63
CA ILE A 366 -7.47 26.48 -4.81
C ILE A 366 -6.32 27.41 -5.18
N SER A 367 -5.76 28.13 -4.22
CA SER A 367 -4.44 28.73 -4.37
C SER A 367 -3.36 27.65 -4.20
N VAL A 368 -2.58 27.44 -5.25
CA VAL A 368 -1.42 26.54 -5.27
C VAL A 368 -0.17 27.42 -5.20
N PRO A 369 0.50 27.50 -4.04
CA PRO A 369 1.65 28.37 -3.91
C PRO A 369 2.88 27.73 -4.60
N PRO A 370 3.82 28.55 -5.09
CA PRO A 370 5.00 28.06 -5.81
C PRO A 370 6.01 27.31 -4.91
N ASP A 371 6.05 27.67 -3.63
CA ASP A 371 7.00 27.18 -2.64
C ASP A 371 6.56 25.87 -1.96
N ARG A 372 5.27 25.49 -2.04
CA ARG A 372 4.72 24.30 -1.38
C ARG A 372 3.65 23.60 -2.21
N ALA A 373 3.64 22.27 -2.17
CA ALA A 373 2.56 21.50 -2.77
C ALA A 373 1.26 21.64 -1.95
N ALA A 374 0.13 21.83 -2.63
CA ALA A 374 -1.20 21.74 -2.03
C ALA A 374 -1.67 20.28 -2.11
N ILE A 375 -1.98 19.67 -0.97
CA ILE A 375 -2.29 18.23 -0.90
C ILE A 375 -3.70 18.01 -0.39
N PHE A 376 -4.43 17.11 -1.04
CA PHE A 376 -5.81 16.75 -0.75
C PHE A 376 -5.94 15.25 -0.56
N ALA A 377 -6.67 14.82 0.45
CA ALA A 377 -6.97 13.42 0.69
C ALA A 377 -8.37 13.07 0.18
N ILE A 378 -8.50 11.97 -0.56
CA ILE A 378 -9.74 11.43 -1.12
C ILE A 378 -9.89 10.02 -0.56
N ASN A 379 -10.89 9.78 0.29
CA ASN A 379 -11.08 8.47 0.91
C ASN A 379 -12.11 7.63 0.14
N LEU A 380 -11.67 6.51 -0.43
CA LEU A 380 -12.54 5.54 -1.09
C LEU A 380 -12.86 4.39 -0.13
N MET A 381 -14.14 4.20 0.20
CA MET A 381 -14.57 3.19 1.16
C MET A 381 -14.49 1.78 0.56
N PRO A 382 -13.98 0.79 1.34
CA PRO A 382 -14.09 -0.61 0.97
C PRO A 382 -15.54 -1.02 0.69
N VAL A 383 -15.73 -1.95 -0.26
CA VAL A 383 -17.03 -2.47 -0.70
C VAL A 383 -17.87 -1.43 -1.46
N LEU A 384 -18.21 -0.29 -0.85
CA LEU A 384 -19.12 0.71 -1.45
C LEU A 384 -18.53 1.39 -2.70
N ASP A 385 -17.28 1.86 -2.61
CA ASP A 385 -16.63 2.56 -3.72
C ASP A 385 -15.84 1.59 -4.62
N SER A 386 -15.81 0.30 -4.26
CA SER A 386 -15.09 -0.74 -4.99
C SER A 386 -15.82 -1.11 -6.28
N GLY A 387 -15.07 -1.31 -7.38
CA GLY A 387 -15.67 -1.65 -8.67
C GLY A 387 -16.24 -0.46 -9.47
N GLY A 388 -16.26 0.75 -8.90
CA GLY A 388 -16.68 1.98 -9.57
C GLY A 388 -15.60 2.61 -10.48
N VAL A 389 -15.80 3.87 -10.87
CA VAL A 389 -14.83 4.65 -11.65
C VAL A 389 -14.50 5.95 -10.91
N LEU A 390 -13.22 6.16 -10.60
CA LEU A 390 -12.76 7.44 -10.06
C LEU A 390 -12.53 8.41 -11.21
N ASN A 391 -13.39 9.43 -11.29
CA ASN A 391 -13.28 10.51 -12.25
C ASN A 391 -12.66 11.73 -11.57
N LEU A 392 -11.50 12.16 -12.06
CA LEU A 392 -10.82 13.37 -11.60
C LEU A 392 -10.71 14.37 -12.75
N GLU A 393 -11.18 15.58 -12.52
CA GLU A 393 -11.09 16.70 -13.46
C GLU A 393 -10.33 17.85 -12.80
N LEU A 394 -9.24 18.27 -13.44
CA LEU A 394 -8.47 19.45 -13.04
C LEU A 394 -8.72 20.56 -14.04
N LYS A 395 -9.19 21.72 -13.56
CA LYS A 395 -9.48 22.90 -14.39
C LYS A 395 -8.72 24.12 -13.88
N LEU A 396 -7.90 24.70 -14.75
CA LEU A 396 -7.17 25.93 -14.48
C LEU A 396 -8.05 27.14 -14.82
N ASN A 397 -8.18 28.07 -13.88
CA ASN A 397 -8.89 29.32 -14.12
C ASN A 397 -7.99 30.32 -14.88
N ALA A 398 -8.04 30.27 -16.21
CA ALA A 398 -7.24 31.13 -17.09
C ALA A 398 -7.49 32.64 -16.88
N SER A 399 -8.68 33.04 -16.39
CA SER A 399 -8.98 34.47 -16.12
C SER A 399 -8.18 35.07 -14.98
N SER A 400 -7.67 34.23 -14.07
CA SER A 400 -6.80 34.64 -12.95
C SER A 400 -5.31 34.70 -13.32
N VAL A 401 -4.94 34.19 -14.49
CA VAL A 401 -3.55 34.08 -14.94
C VAL A 401 -3.19 35.30 -15.78
N LYS A 402 -2.57 36.31 -15.16
CA LYS A 402 -2.10 37.51 -15.86
C LYS A 402 -0.76 37.24 -16.56
N GLY A 403 -0.78 36.96 -17.85
CA GLY A 403 0.38 37.08 -18.75
C GLY A 403 1.52 36.06 -18.62
N GLU A 404 1.52 35.18 -17.62
CA GLU A 404 2.55 34.16 -17.44
C GLU A 404 2.14 32.78 -17.97
N ASN A 405 3.09 32.03 -18.53
CA ASN A 405 2.87 30.67 -19.02
C ASN A 405 2.84 29.69 -17.84
N ILE A 406 1.76 29.74 -17.07
CA ILE A 406 1.58 28.93 -15.86
C ILE A 406 1.26 27.48 -16.25
N THR A 407 2.01 26.57 -15.65
CA THR A 407 1.75 25.13 -15.68
C THR A 407 1.49 24.67 -14.25
N VAL A 408 0.44 23.88 -14.06
CA VAL A 408 0.13 23.23 -12.79
C VAL A 408 0.17 21.73 -13.01
N PHE A 409 0.94 21.06 -12.17
CA PHE A 409 1.08 19.62 -12.17
C PHE A 409 0.33 19.03 -10.98
N GLY A 410 -0.36 17.93 -11.23
CA GLY A 410 -1.04 17.13 -10.23
C GLY A 410 -0.48 15.70 -10.19
N CYS A 411 -0.17 15.19 -9.00
CA CYS A 411 0.12 13.78 -8.79
C CYS A 411 -0.97 13.15 -7.93
N LEU A 412 -1.68 12.17 -8.48
CA LEU A 412 -2.64 11.36 -7.74
C LEU A 412 -2.01 10.01 -7.36
N ASN A 413 -1.97 9.70 -6.06
CA ASN A 413 -1.33 8.50 -5.53
C ASN A 413 -2.20 7.81 -4.49
N HIS A 414 -2.04 6.49 -4.37
CA HIS A 414 -2.71 5.70 -3.33
C HIS A 414 -1.82 5.56 -2.10
N GLY A 415 -2.39 5.75 -0.90
CA GLY A 415 -1.75 5.48 0.39
C GLY A 415 -0.71 6.51 0.88
N MET A 416 -0.22 7.41 0.03
CA MET A 416 0.73 8.45 0.42
C MET A 416 0.74 9.67 -0.52
N PRO A 417 1.08 10.87 -0.03
CA PRO A 417 1.33 12.02 -0.88
C PRO A 417 2.72 11.93 -1.52
N LEU A 418 2.80 12.07 -2.85
CA LEU A 418 4.09 12.25 -3.52
C LEU A 418 4.43 13.74 -3.60
N SER A 419 5.58 14.10 -3.05
CA SER A 419 6.14 15.44 -3.22
C SER A 419 6.82 15.55 -4.57
N LEU A 420 6.30 16.44 -5.42
CA LEU A 420 6.93 16.86 -6.66
C LEU A 420 8.29 17.50 -6.34
N SER A 421 9.40 16.82 -6.64
CA SER A 421 10.78 17.27 -6.38
C SER A 421 11.12 18.54 -7.16
N ASP A 422 12.02 19.36 -6.60
CA ASP A 422 12.33 20.70 -7.11
C ASP A 422 13.11 20.72 -8.44
N ASN A 423 13.91 19.69 -8.79
CA ASN A 423 15.00 19.92 -9.74
C ASN A 423 15.30 18.89 -10.86
N SER A 424 14.44 17.92 -11.14
CA SER A 424 14.59 17.14 -12.39
C SER A 424 13.34 16.33 -12.67
N THR A 425 12.73 16.55 -13.84
CA THR A 425 11.55 15.84 -14.39
C THR A 425 10.46 15.52 -13.37
N ILE A 426 9.37 16.27 -13.39
CA ILE A 426 8.16 15.96 -12.62
C ILE A 426 7.71 14.54 -12.97
N LYS A 427 7.98 13.60 -12.06
CA LYS A 427 7.56 12.20 -12.13
C LYS A 427 6.72 11.91 -10.91
N CYS A 428 5.50 11.43 -11.14
CA CYS A 428 4.63 10.94 -10.08
C CYS A 428 4.95 9.48 -9.79
N GLU A 429 6.18 9.16 -9.39
CA GLU A 429 6.62 7.77 -9.15
C GLU A 429 7.35 7.67 -7.81
N SER A 430 7.08 6.58 -7.07
CA SER A 430 7.88 6.12 -5.94
C SER A 430 8.43 4.72 -6.24
N GLU A 431 9.44 4.28 -5.49
CA GLU A 431 10.12 2.99 -5.68
C GLU A 431 9.16 1.78 -5.71
N SER A 432 8.01 1.87 -5.04
CA SER A 432 7.04 0.77 -4.94
C SER A 432 5.69 1.00 -5.64
N ILE A 433 5.31 2.25 -5.93
CA ILE A 433 3.98 2.61 -6.47
C ILE A 433 4.14 3.78 -7.45
N GLY A 434 3.68 3.59 -8.69
CA GLY A 434 3.52 4.65 -9.68
C GLY A 434 2.20 5.39 -9.48
N GLY A 435 2.25 6.71 -9.48
CA GLY A 435 1.11 7.63 -9.43
C GLY A 435 0.69 8.12 -10.81
N PHE A 436 -0.46 8.78 -10.84
CA PHE A 436 -1.01 9.37 -12.06
C PHE A 436 -0.67 10.85 -12.15
N MET A 437 0.01 11.23 -13.24
CA MET A 437 0.38 12.61 -13.52
C MET A 437 -0.71 13.32 -14.32
N LEU A 438 -1.02 14.54 -13.89
CA LEU A 438 -1.96 15.47 -14.53
C LEU A 438 -1.21 16.77 -14.79
N SER A 439 -1.47 17.42 -15.92
CA SER A 439 -0.86 18.71 -16.24
C SER A 439 -1.86 19.62 -16.94
N VAL A 440 -2.11 20.79 -16.36
CA VAL A 440 -2.93 21.84 -16.98
C VAL A 440 -2.07 23.07 -17.24
N ASN A 441 -2.35 23.76 -18.34
CA ASN A 441 -1.67 24.99 -18.71
C ASN A 441 -2.68 25.99 -19.32
N ALA A 442 -2.22 27.17 -19.71
CA ALA A 442 -3.10 28.19 -20.28
C ALA A 442 -3.79 27.75 -21.59
N THR A 443 -3.15 26.89 -22.39
CA THR A 443 -3.68 26.43 -23.69
C THR A 443 -4.60 25.21 -23.57
N SER A 444 -4.30 24.31 -22.65
CA SER A 444 -5.06 23.13 -22.24
C SER A 444 -5.46 23.29 -20.78
N ASN A 445 -6.49 24.11 -20.57
CA ASN A 445 -6.96 24.51 -19.24
C ASN A 445 -7.70 23.41 -18.48
N ILE A 446 -8.00 22.26 -19.11
CA ILE A 446 -8.71 21.14 -18.49
C ILE A 446 -7.94 19.84 -18.74
N THR A 447 -7.87 18.99 -17.72
CA THR A 447 -7.37 17.61 -17.84
C THR A 447 -8.31 16.68 -17.09
N LYS A 448 -8.58 15.50 -17.69
CA LYS A 448 -9.45 14.47 -17.14
C LYS A 448 -8.68 13.18 -16.96
N LEU A 449 -8.95 12.48 -15.87
CA LEU A 449 -8.39 11.17 -15.56
C LEU A 449 -9.52 10.28 -15.05
N ARG A 450 -9.65 9.10 -15.65
CA ARG A 450 -10.61 8.08 -15.24
C ARG A 450 -9.86 6.83 -14.83
N ILE A 451 -9.99 6.41 -13.58
CA ILE A 451 -9.40 5.15 -13.10
C ILE A 451 -10.53 4.16 -12.91
N LEU A 452 -10.53 3.11 -13.73
CA LEU A 452 -11.51 2.04 -13.60
C LEU A 452 -11.18 1.19 -12.39
N THR A 453 -12.16 0.92 -11.54
CA THR A 453 -12.06 0.07 -10.34
C THR A 453 -10.83 0.45 -9.49
N PRO A 454 -10.76 1.69 -8.97
CA PRO A 454 -9.62 2.13 -8.16
C PRO A 454 -9.48 1.26 -6.90
N GLN A 455 -8.26 1.11 -6.40
CA GLN A 455 -8.04 0.50 -5.08
C GLN A 455 -8.75 1.31 -4.00
N THR A 456 -9.34 0.63 -3.03
CA THR A 456 -10.00 1.26 -1.88
C THR A 456 -8.95 1.80 -0.90
N GLY A 457 -9.34 2.74 -0.04
CA GLY A 457 -8.47 3.47 0.87
C GLY A 457 -8.21 4.91 0.42
N THR A 458 -7.26 5.56 1.10
CA THR A 458 -6.99 6.99 0.89
C THR A 458 -6.09 7.23 -0.31
N TRP A 459 -6.56 8.08 -1.22
CA TRP A 459 -5.81 8.65 -2.33
C TRP A 459 -5.40 10.08 -2.01
N TYR A 460 -4.21 10.49 -2.44
CA TYR A 460 -3.68 11.83 -2.24
C TYR A 460 -3.44 12.52 -3.58
N LEU A 461 -4.06 13.67 -3.78
CA LEU A 461 -3.81 14.57 -4.90
C LEU A 461 -2.86 15.67 -4.44
N SER A 462 -1.67 15.72 -5.03
CA SER A 462 -0.66 16.74 -4.76
C SER A 462 -0.56 17.69 -5.95
N LEU A 463 -0.85 18.98 -5.75
CA LEU A 463 -0.79 20.02 -6.78
C LEU A 463 0.41 20.93 -6.56
N ARG A 464 1.13 21.27 -7.63
CA ARG A 464 2.25 22.22 -7.59
C ARG A 464 2.34 23.03 -8.88
N SER A 465 2.79 24.27 -8.77
CA SER A 465 3.26 25.08 -9.90
C SER A 465 4.78 25.32 -9.75
N PRO A 466 5.61 24.95 -10.74
CA PRO A 466 7.04 25.22 -10.69
C PRO A 466 7.31 26.71 -10.91
N VAL A 467 8.21 27.29 -10.11
CA VAL A 467 8.80 28.61 -10.39
C VAL A 467 9.81 28.42 -11.49
N ARG A 468 9.63 29.07 -12.65
CA ARG A 468 10.77 29.30 -13.54
C ARG A 468 11.56 30.46 -12.93
N HIS A 469 12.77 30.17 -12.45
CA HIS A 469 13.77 31.20 -12.21
C HIS A 469 14.31 31.73 -13.54
#